data_AF-A0A955LA29-F1
#
_entry.id   AF-A0A955LA29-F1
#
_cell.length_a   1.000
_cell.length_b   1.000
_cell.length_c   1.000
_cell.angle_alpha   90.00
_cell.angle_beta   90.00
_cell.angle_gamma   90.00
#
_symmetry.space_group_name_H-M   'P 1'
#
loop_
_entity.id
_entity.type
_entity.pdbx_description
1 polymer ?
#
loop_
_entity_poly.entity_id
_entity_poly.type
_entity_poly.pdbx_seq_one_letter_code
_entity_poly.pdbx_strand_id
1 'polypeptide(L)' 'MSVIVNNKMPIDLALRLLWREATREGIIQTLKDKRYFVPKTTKKHAVRKVYTKMKRRRRAAARRSN' A
#
# COMPACT_ATOMS: atom_id res chain seq x y z
N MET A 1 9.12 -7.22 9.31
CA MET A 1 7.84 -7.87 8.99
C MET A 1 7.95 -9.39 9.12
N SER A 2 7.05 -10.03 9.86
CA SER A 2 6.91 -11.49 9.93
C SER A 2 5.42 -11.86 9.91
N VAL A 3 5.08 -12.98 9.28
CA VAL A 3 3.73 -13.56 9.33
C VAL A 3 3.82 -14.87 10.10
N ILE A 4 3.04 -14.97 11.17
CA ILE A 4 2.92 -16.21 11.95
C ILE A 4 2.00 -17.13 11.16
N VAL A 5 2.55 -18.28 10.74
CA VAL A 5 1.81 -19.30 9.97
C VAL A 5 1.61 -20.52 10.87
N ASN A 6 0.36 -20.98 10.97
CA ASN A 6 0.03 -22.19 11.72
C ASN A 6 0.05 -23.41 10.78
N ASN A 7 0.36 -24.61 11.30
CA ASN A 7 0.42 -25.84 10.49
C ASN A 7 -0.88 -26.21 9.77
N LYS A 8 -2.03 -25.71 10.23
CA LYS A 8 -3.35 -25.93 9.61
C LYS A 8 -3.72 -24.87 8.55
N MET A 9 -2.85 -23.90 8.32
CA MET A 9 -3.12 -22.77 7.43
C MET A 9 -2.78 -23.14 5.98
N PRO A 10 -3.69 -22.94 5.01
CA PRO A 10 -3.36 -23.10 3.60
C PRO A 10 -2.23 -22.16 3.17
N ILE A 11 -1.30 -22.64 2.35
CA ILE A 11 -0.16 -21.87 1.84
C ILE A 11 -0.62 -20.57 1.16
N ASP A 12 -1.69 -20.62 0.37
CA ASP A 12 -2.23 -19.44 -0.32
C ASP A 12 -2.66 -18.34 0.64
N LEU A 13 -3.26 -18.72 1.78
CA LEU A 13 -3.66 -17.77 2.80
C LEU A 13 -2.42 -17.14 3.46
N ALA A 14 -1.39 -17.95 3.72
CA ALA A 14 -0.13 -17.47 4.30
C ALA A 14 0.55 -16.45 3.38
N LEU A 15 0.62 -16.76 2.08
CA LEU A 15 1.17 -15.85 1.07
C LEU A 15 0.37 -14.56 0.94
N ARG A 16 -0.97 -14.62 0.98
CA ARG A 16 -1.83 -13.42 0.94
C ARG A 16 -1.63 -12.54 2.16
N LEU A 17 -1.49 -13.11 3.35
CA LEU A 17 -1.19 -12.34 4.55
C LEU A 17 0.18 -11.68 4.44
N LEU A 18 1.21 -12.42 4.02
CA LEU A 18 2.55 -11.87 3.80
C LEU A 18 2.54 -10.72 2.81
N TRP A 19 1.84 -10.89 1.69
CA TRP A 19 1.69 -9.84 0.68
C TRP A 19 0.99 -8.59 1.23
N ARG A 20 -0.06 -8.78 2.04
CA ARG A 20 -0.81 -7.70 2.66
C ARG A 20 0.03 -6.93 3.67
N GLU A 21 0.83 -7.63 4.48
CA GLU A 21 1.80 -7.00 5.38
C GLU A 21 2.86 -6.22 4.59
N ALA A 22 3.43 -6.81 3.54
CA ALA A 22 4.46 -6.16 2.71
C ALA A 22 3.95 -4.86 2.07
N THR A 23 2.68 -4.89 1.65
CA THR A 23 1.99 -3.73 1.08
C THR A 23 1.68 -2.68 2.15
N ARG A 24 1.34 -3.09 3.37
CA ARG A 24 1.08 -2.18 4.50
C ARG A 24 2.33 -1.41 4.91
N GLU A 25 3.45 -2.12 5.06
CA GLU A 25 4.75 -1.51 5.36
C GLU A 25 5.32 -0.73 4.16
N GLY A 26 4.75 -0.91 2.96
CA GLY A 26 5.15 -0.17 1.76
C GLY A 26 6.52 -0.58 1.22
N ILE A 27 7.04 -1.76 1.58
CA ILE A 27 8.40 -2.22 1.28
C ILE A 27 8.69 -2.17 -0.23
N ILE A 28 7.75 -2.63 -1.05
CA ILE A 28 7.91 -2.64 -2.51
C ILE A 28 8.07 -1.22 -3.05
N GLN A 29 7.32 -0.27 -2.48
CA GLN A 29 7.40 1.13 -2.91
C GLN A 29 8.71 1.76 -2.46
N THR A 30 9.16 1.50 -1.24
CA THR A 30 10.43 2.04 -0.73
C THR A 30 11.62 1.50 -1.51
N LEU A 31 11.62 0.21 -1.89
CA LEU A 31 12.64 -0.37 -2.76
C LEU A 31 12.65 0.28 -4.16
N LYS A 32 11.47 0.55 -4.74
CA LYS A 32 11.36 1.27 -6.02
C LYS A 32 11.87 2.69 -5.92
N ASP A 33 11.54 3.40 -4.84
CA ASP A 33 11.95 4.78 -4.61
C ASP A 33 13.46 4.91 -4.37
N LYS A 34 14.11 3.86 -3.84
CA LYS A 34 15.57 3.79 -3.67
C LYS A 34 16.32 3.37 -4.93
N ARG A 35 15.66 2.70 -5.88
CA ARG A 35 16.30 2.14 -7.08
C ARG A 35 16.89 3.21 -7.99
N TYR A 36 16.22 4.35 -8.12
CA TYR A 36 16.65 5.45 -8.99
C TYR A 36 16.49 6.80 -8.30
N PHE A 37 17.30 7.78 -8.70
CA PHE A 37 17.12 9.15 -8.24
C PHE A 37 15.79 9.72 -8.74
N VAL A 38 15.05 10.37 -7.83
CA VAL A 38 13.80 11.05 -8.14
C VAL A 38 13.88 12.50 -7.63
N PRO A 39 13.66 13.51 -8.48
CA PRO A 39 13.63 14.92 -8.08
C PRO A 39 12.64 15.20 -6.94
N LYS A 40 12.98 16.16 -6.07
CA LYS A 40 12.14 16.54 -4.92
C LYS A 40 10.74 17.00 -5.35
N THR A 41 10.63 17.68 -6.50
CA THR A 41 9.35 18.12 -7.09
C THR A 41 8.44 16.95 -7.40
N THR A 42 8.95 15.93 -8.10
CA THR A 42 8.22 14.71 -8.45
C THR A 42 7.67 14.01 -7.21
N LYS A 43 8.44 13.95 -6.11
CA LYS A 43 7.99 13.39 -4.83
C LYS A 43 6.79 14.16 -4.26
N LYS A 44 6.84 15.50 -4.24
CA LYS A 44 5.72 16.34 -3.79
C LYS A 44 4.46 16.12 -4.63
N HIS A 45 4.59 16.06 -5.95
CA HIS A 45 3.47 15.80 -6.86
C HIS A 45 2.86 14.40 -6.65
N ALA A 46 3.70 13.38 -6.46
CA ALA A 46 3.24 12.02 -6.20
C ALA A 46 2.40 11.93 -4.91
N VAL A 47 2.87 12.52 -3.81
CA VAL A 47 2.13 12.56 -2.53
C VAL A 47 0.78 13.27 -2.69
N ARG A 48 0.77 14.44 -3.33
CA ARG A 48 -0.47 15.21 -3.57
C ARG A 48 -1.46 14.41 -4.40
N LYS A 49 -1.01 13.71 -5.45
CA LYS A 49 -1.82 12.86 -6.32
C LYS A 49 -2.47 11.70 -5.56
N VAL A 50 -1.72 11.03 -4.67
CA VAL A 50 -2.25 9.94 -3.84
C VAL A 50 -3.27 10.49 -2.83
N TYR A 51 -2.95 11.60 -2.17
CA TYR A 51 -3.85 12.24 -1.21
C TYR A 51 -5.18 12.65 -1.84
N THR A 52 -5.16 13.36 -2.97
CA THR A 52 -6.39 13.80 -3.66
C THR A 52 -7.22 12.60 -4.14
N LYS A 53 -6.57 11.55 -4.65
CA LYS A 53 -7.23 10.29 -5.03
C LYS A 53 -7.93 9.62 -3.85
N MET A 54 -7.23 9.47 -2.71
CA MET A 54 -7.81 8.86 -1.52
C MET A 54 -8.95 9.70 -0.94
N LYS A 55 -8.78 11.03 -0.87
CA LYS A 55 -9.82 11.97 -0.43
C LYS A 55 -11.09 11.85 -1.29
N ARG A 56 -10.94 11.79 -2.61
CA ARG A 56 -12.06 11.59 -3.55
C ARG A 56 -12.77 10.26 -3.31
N ARG A 57 -12.01 9.16 -3.15
CA ARG A 57 -12.58 7.82 -2.88
C ARG A 57 -13.38 7.78 -1.58
N ARG A 58 -12.84 8.35 -0.49
CA ARG A 58 -13.55 8.44 0.80
C ARG A 58 -14.84 9.25 0.70
N ARG A 59 -14.81 10.42 0.04
CA ARG A 59 -16.01 11.23 -0.21
C ARG A 59 -17.06 10.50 -1.04
N ALA A 60 -16.64 9.79 -2.09
CA ALA A 60 -17.56 9.01 -2.91
C ALA A 60 -18.21 7.85 -2.13
N ALA A 61 -17.44 7.17 -1.27
CA ALA A 61 -17.97 6.12 -0.39
C ALA A 61 -18.99 6.70 0.61
N ALA A 62 -18.67 7.83 1.26
CA ALA A 62 -19.58 8.49 2.20
C ALA A 62 -20.90 8.96 1.54
N ARG A 63 -20.88 9.30 0.25
CA ARG A 63 -22.11 9.64 -0.50
C ARG A 63 -22.95 8.43 -0.88
N ARG A 64 -22.37 7.23 -0.93
CA ARG A 64 -23.08 5.99 -1.24
C ARG A 64 -23.65 5.31 0.01
N SER A 65 -23.11 5.64 1.18
CA SER A 65 -23.60 5.13 2.47
C SER A 65 -24.79 5.92 3.01
N ASN A 66 -24.97 7.16 2.54
CA ASN A 66 -26.16 7.98 2.78
C ASN A 66 -27.16 7.76 1.65
#